data_AF-A0A7X1GNL2-F1
#
_entry.id   AF-A0A7X1GNL2-F1
#
_cell.length_a   1.000
_cell.length_b   1.000
_cell.length_c   1.000
_cell.angle_alpha   90.00
_cell.angle_beta   90.00
_cell.angle_gamma   90.00
#
_symmetry.space_group_name_H-M   'P 1'
#
loop_
_entity.id
_entity.type
_entity.pdbx_description
1 polymer ?
#
loop_
_entity_poly.entity_id
_entity_poly.type
_entity_poly.pdbx_seq_one_letter_code
_entity_poly.pdbx_strand_id
1 'polypeptide(L)' 'MEINFECQKCKMIFDCDVGQVLIDEKAMRPRFEKKLVCPKCGELTMDDVHLTELGQSQLTEATMDF' A
#
# COMPACT_ATOMS: atom_id res chain seq x y z
N MET A 1 9.92 2.49 1.30
CA MET A 1 9.72 1.38 0.35
C MET A 1 8.55 1.75 -0.55
N GLU A 2 8.63 1.46 -1.84
CA GLU A 2 7.53 1.77 -2.76
C GLU A 2 6.66 0.54 -3.00
N ILE A 3 5.35 0.73 -2.90
CA ILE A 3 4.34 -0.28 -3.23
C ILE A 3 3.40 0.27 -4.29
N ASN A 4 3.05 -0.56 -5.27
CA ASN A 4 2.16 -0.21 -6.36
C ASN A 4 0.69 -0.42 -5.97
N PHE A 5 -0.12 0.63 -6.12
CA PHE A 5 -1.53 0.64 -5.78
C PHE A 5 -2.40 1.08 -6.94
N GLU A 6 -3.66 0.65 -6.95
CA GLU A 6 -4.73 1.22 -7.75
C GLU A 6 -5.68 2.02 -6.84
N CYS A 7 -5.91 3.29 -7.15
CA CYS A 7 -6.89 4.10 -6.43
C CYS A 7 -8.31 3.67 -6.81
N GLN A 8 -9.13 3.26 -5.84
CA GLN A 8 -10.51 2.84 -6.14
C GLN A 8 -11.40 3.97 -6.66
N LYS A 9 -11.09 5.24 -6.31
CA LYS A 9 -11.87 6.43 -6.70
C LYS A 9 -11.63 6.84 -8.15
N CYS A 10 -10.37 7.00 -8.55
CA CYS A 10 -10.00 7.50 -9.89
C CYS A 10 -9.42 6.43 -10.83
N LYS A 11 -9.29 5.17 -10.35
CA LYS A 11 -8.76 4.00 -11.09
C LYS A 11 -7.32 4.17 -11.59
N MET A 12 -6.60 5.15 -11.07
CA MET A 12 -5.20 5.38 -11.40
C MET A 12 -4.32 4.38 -10.65
N ILE A 13 -3.38 3.77 -11.37
CA ILE A 13 -2.28 3.01 -10.79
C ILE A 13 -1.14 3.97 -10.46
N PHE A 14 -0.55 3.84 -9.28
CA PHE A 14 0.54 4.69 -8.81
C PHE A 14 1.42 3.95 -7.80
N ASP A 15 2.71 4.29 -7.80
CA ASP A 15 3.64 3.88 -6.77
C ASP A 15 3.56 4.86 -5.60
N CYS A 16 3.57 4.32 -4.37
CA CYS A 16 3.53 5.12 -3.15
C CYS A 16 4.64 4.68 -2.20
N ASP A 17 5.44 5.63 -1.72
CA ASP A 17 6.38 5.35 -0.64
C ASP A 17 5.62 5.19 0.68
N VAL A 18 5.54 3.95 1.14
CA VAL A 18 4.83 3.55 2.36
C VAL A 18 5.71 3.59 3.61
N GLY A 19 7.00 3.93 3.47
CA GLY A 19 7.97 3.82 4.56
C GLY A 19 8.24 2.35 4.91
N GLN A 20 8.14 2.01 6.19
CA GLN A 20 8.18 0.63 6.68
C GLN A 20 6.80 -0.04 6.64
N VAL A 21 6.78 -1.34 6.37
CA VAL A 21 5.59 -2.20 6.47
C VAL A 21 5.65 -2.96 7.79
N LEU A 22 4.61 -2.80 8.60
CA LEU A 22 4.42 -3.53 9.85
C LEU A 22 3.20 -4.43 9.72
N ILE A 23 3.23 -5.63 10.30
CA ILE A 23 2.02 -6.48 10.37
C ILE A 23 1.31 -6.22 11.70
N ASP A 24 0.08 -5.74 11.63
CA ASP A 24 -0.81 -5.72 12.80
C ASP A 24 -1.33 -7.14 13.03
N GLU A 25 -0.65 -7.89 13.92
CA GLU A 25 -0.97 -9.29 14.22
C GLU A 25 -2.41 -9.51 14.69
N LYS A 26 -3.05 -8.50 15.29
CA LYS A 26 -4.45 -8.59 15.75
C LYS A 26 -5.42 -8.46 14.60
N ALA A 27 -5.14 -7.55 13.67
CA ALA A 27 -5.98 -7.31 12.50
C ALA A 27 -5.63 -8.21 11.31
N MET A 28 -4.48 -8.90 11.35
CA MET A 28 -3.89 -9.64 10.23
C MET A 28 -3.80 -8.78 8.96
N ARG A 29 -3.43 -7.50 9.14
CA ARG A 29 -3.36 -6.51 8.06
C ARG A 29 -2.03 -5.75 8.11
N PRO A 30 -1.46 -5.37 6.96
CA PRO A 30 -0.32 -4.48 6.93
C PRO A 30 -0.71 -3.08 7.41
N ARG A 31 0.19 -2.46 8.17
CA ARG A 31 0.21 -1.04 8.49
C ARG A 31 1.43 -0.41 7.86
N PHE A 32 1.22 0.74 7.25
CA PHE A 32 2.26 1.53 6.63
C PHE A 32 2.66 2.68 7.53
N GLU A 33 3.96 2.96 7.60
CA GLU A 33 4.50 4.09 8.34
C GLU A 33 4.03 5.42 7.75
N LYS A 34 4.02 5.51 6.41
CA LYS A 34 3.61 6.71 5.68
C LYS A 34 2.16 6.60 5.20
N LYS A 35 1.56 7.77 5.00
CA LYS A 35 0.21 7.90 4.45
C LYS A 35 0.20 7.52 2.98
N LEU A 36 -0.88 6.88 2.53
CA LEU A 36 -1.11 6.64 1.11
C LEU A 36 -1.58 7.92 0.45
N VAL A 37 -0.89 8.36 -0.61
CA VAL A 37 -1.24 9.59 -1.32
C VAL A 37 -1.36 9.30 -2.81
N CYS A 38 -2.59 9.36 -3.32
CA CYS A 38 -2.85 9.30 -4.75
C CYS A 38 -2.55 10.67 -5.38
N PRO A 39 -1.79 10.73 -6.50
CA PRO A 39 -1.48 12.00 -7.18
C PRO A 39 -2.72 12.80 -7.63
N LYS A 40 -3.87 12.15 -7.82
CA LYS A 40 -5.13 12.79 -8.24
C LYS A 40 -6.10 13.05 -7.10
N CYS A 41 -6.21 12.13 -6.15
CA CYS A 41 -7.24 12.19 -5.09
C CYS A 41 -6.69 12.71 -3.76
N GLY A 42 -5.38 12.82 -3.60
CA GLY A 42 -4.73 13.18 -2.34
C GLY A 42 -4.62 12.00 -1.38
N GLU A 43 -4.71 12.28 -0.08
CA GLU A 43 -4.59 11.28 0.98
C GLU A 43 -5.71 10.22 0.89
N LEU A 44 -5.33 8.96 0.99
CA LEU A 44 -6.18 7.78 0.91
C LEU A 44 -6.00 6.90 2.15
N THR A 45 -7.03 6.10 2.44
CA THR A 45 -6.95 5.00 3.40
C THR A 45 -6.71 3.67 2.69
N MET A 46 -6.41 2.61 3.46
CA MET A 46 -6.29 1.25 2.91
C MET A 46 -7.54 0.76 2.20
N ASP A 47 -8.72 1.24 2.61
CA ASP A 47 -10.00 0.86 2.01
C ASP A 47 -10.27 1.63 0.69
N ASP A 48 -9.51 2.68 0.40
CA ASP A 48 -9.64 3.48 -0.83
C ASP A 48 -8.71 3.00 -1.97
N VAL A 49 -7.92 1.95 -1.73
CA VAL A 49 -6.94 1.41 -2.69
C VAL A 49 -7.09 -0.09 -2.87
N HIS A 50 -6.57 -0.61 -3.99
CA HIS A 50 -6.23 -2.01 -4.16
C HIS A 50 -4.73 -2.15 -4.36
N LEU A 51 -4.17 -3.27 -3.92
CA LEU A 51 -2.85 -3.68 -4.37
C LEU A 51 -2.97 -4.27 -5.77
N THR A 52 -2.19 -3.75 -6.70
CA THR A 52 -2.03 -4.41 -8.00
C THR A 52 -1.28 -5.73 -7.83
N GLU A 53 -1.18 -6.53 -8.90
CA GLU A 53 -0.37 -7.75 -8.85
C GLU A 53 1.08 -7.45 -8.43
N LEU A 54 1.67 -6.38 -8.98
CA LEU A 54 3.00 -5.91 -8.58
C LEU A 54 3.04 -5.49 -7.11
N GLY A 55 2.04 -4.73 -6.66
CA GLY A 55 1.93 -4.28 -5.27
C GLY A 55 1.85 -5.45 -4.28
N GLN A 56 1.13 -6.52 -4.64
CA GLN A 56 1.04 -7.74 -3.82
C GLN A 56 2.39 -8.45 -3.71
N SER A 57 3.15 -8.54 -4.81
CA SER A 57 4.51 -9.10 -4.79
C SER A 57 5.45 -8.26 -3.93
N GLN A 58 5.44 -6.94 -4.09
CA GLN A 58 6.26 -6.01 -3.29
C GLN A 58 5.93 -6.10 -1.81
N LEU A 59 4.64 -6.16 -1.46
CA LEU A 59 4.22 -6.30 -0.06
C LEU A 59 4.65 -7.66 0.53
N THR A 60 4.62 -8.72 -0.27
CA THR A 60 5.07 -10.05 0.17
C THR A 60 6.58 -10.03 0.45
N GLU A 61 7.37 -9.49 -0.47
CA GLU A 61 8.82 -9.31 -0.28
C GLU A 61 9.12 -8.48 0.98
N ALA A 62 8.40 -7.38 1.18
CA ALA A 62 8.51 -6.50 2.34
C ALA A 62 8.27 -7.16 3.71
N THR A 63 7.56 -8.29 3.72
CA THR A 63 7.12 -8.97 4.93
C THR A 63 7.79 -10.33 5.11
N MET A 64 8.64 -10.74 4.17
CA MET A 64 9.38 -12.01 4.18
C MET A 64 10.86 -11.88 4.60
N ASP A 65 11.38 -10.67 4.79
CA ASP A 65 12.71 -10.44 5.36
C ASP A 65 12.71 -10.72 6.89
N PHE A 66 12.87 -12.00 7.25
CA PHE A 66 13.16 -12.50 8.60
C PHE A 66 14.55 -13.11 8.69
#